data_AF-A0A9P4HAK4-F1
#
_entry.id   AF-A0A9P4HAK4-F1
#
_cell.length_a   1.000
_cell.length_b   1.000
_cell.length_c   1.000
_cell.angle_alpha   90.00
_cell.angle_beta   90.00
_cell.angle_gamma   90.00
#
_symmetry.space_group_name_H-M   'P 1'
#
loop_
_entity.id
_entity.type
_entity.pdbx_description
1 polymer ?
#
loop_
_entity_poly.entity_id
_entity_poly.type
_entity_poly.pdbx_seq_one_letter_code
_entity_poly.pdbx_strand_id
1 'polypeptide(L)'
;MPTAIIGTMPSITATALMLASQHDKDMLLDIQHLLDKIFVRNKNQHRRSHWWKGLHAFRKQLALLLTDMQLSKEKEKEAKLEARLRYWDQDMIHQWYYQFSQLVAVGPFAMMGLVMMASVARVCRISGITAVYEEIASAEMQGVLSASDELALAEEFAGVLDGEEEWDEGIVVERVE
;
A
#
# COMPACT_ATOMS: atom_id res chain seq x y z
N MET A 1 -22.35 -8.52 20.17
CA MET A 1 -21.62 -8.52 18.88
C MET A 1 -21.30 -7.07 18.56
N PRO A 2 -20.06 -6.61 18.69
CA PRO A 2 -19.71 -5.24 18.36
C PRO A 2 -19.74 -5.09 16.83
N THR A 3 -20.56 -4.16 16.37
CA THR A 3 -20.67 -3.77 14.97
C THR A 3 -19.37 -3.09 14.58
N ALA A 4 -18.53 -3.79 13.80
CA ALA A 4 -17.35 -3.19 13.20
C ALA A 4 -17.78 -1.98 12.37
N ILE A 5 -17.29 -0.80 12.74
CA ILE A 5 -17.33 0.38 11.89
C ILE A 5 -16.52 -0.01 10.65
N ILE A 6 -17.21 -0.32 9.56
CA ILE A 6 -16.60 -0.41 8.24
C ILE A 6 -16.25 1.04 7.87
N GLY A 7 -15.14 1.53 8.43
CA GLY A 7 -14.47 2.71 7.89
C GLY A 7 -14.24 2.43 6.43
N THR A 8 -14.70 3.33 5.56
CA THR A 8 -14.42 3.30 4.13
C THR A 8 -12.93 3.07 3.93
N MET A 9 -12.55 1.85 3.56
CA MET A 9 -11.15 1.55 3.28
C MET A 9 -10.68 2.50 2.18
N PRO A 10 -9.51 3.13 2.33
CA PRO A 10 -9.02 4.06 1.32
C PRO A 10 -8.88 3.31 0.00
N SER A 11 -9.64 3.76 -1.00
CA SER A 11 -9.69 3.14 -2.31
C SER A 11 -8.69 3.84 -3.22
N ILE A 12 -8.01 3.07 -4.06
CA ILE A 12 -7.12 3.63 -5.08
C ILE A 12 -7.98 4.38 -6.11
N THR A 13 -7.75 5.69 -6.18
CA THR A 13 -8.43 6.63 -7.07
C THR A 13 -7.47 7.19 -8.12
N ALA A 14 -8.01 7.63 -9.26
CA ALA A 14 -7.22 8.29 -10.29
C ALA A 14 -6.87 9.76 -9.96
N THR A 15 -7.39 10.31 -8.86
CA THR A 15 -7.29 11.73 -8.49
C THR A 15 -5.84 12.22 -8.44
N ALA A 16 -4.94 11.42 -7.87
CA ALA A 16 -3.51 11.76 -7.81
C ALA A 16 -2.88 11.94 -9.21
N LEU A 17 -3.22 11.07 -10.17
CA LEU A 17 -2.73 11.19 -11.56
C LEU A 17 -3.39 12.32 -12.34
N MET A 18 -4.65 12.62 -12.05
CA MET A 18 -5.38 13.73 -12.68
C MET A 18 -4.80 15.08 -12.26
N LEU A 19 -4.44 15.20 -10.98
CA LEU A 19 -3.82 16.40 -10.40
C LEU A 19 -2.28 16.41 -10.50
N ALA A 20 -1.68 15.37 -11.10
CA ALA A 20 -0.23 15.26 -11.22
C ALA A 20 0.38 16.47 -11.93
N SER A 21 1.48 16.98 -11.36
CA SER A 21 2.24 18.09 -11.93
C SER A 21 2.83 17.72 -13.29
N GLN A 22 3.16 18.71 -14.13
CA GLN A 22 3.84 18.43 -15.40
C GLN A 22 5.16 17.71 -15.18
N HIS A 23 5.89 18.07 -14.12
CA HIS A 23 7.12 17.40 -13.74
C HIS A 23 6.91 15.90 -13.46
N ASP A 24 5.86 15.53 -12.71
CA ASP A 24 5.58 14.12 -12.45
C ASP A 24 5.22 13.35 -13.74
N LYS A 25 4.52 14.00 -14.68
CA LYS A 25 4.22 13.41 -16.01
C LYS A 25 5.49 13.18 -16.81
N ASP A 26 6.40 14.14 -16.81
CA ASP A 26 7.70 14.03 -17.48
C ASP A 26 8.55 12.91 -16.84
N MET A 27 8.52 12.78 -15.51
CA MET A 27 9.18 11.68 -14.81
C MET A 27 8.64 10.30 -15.21
N LEU A 28 7.33 10.15 -15.41
CA LEU A 28 6.74 8.89 -15.89
C LEU A 28 7.23 8.56 -17.31
N LEU A 29 7.35 9.56 -18.18
CA LEU A 29 7.91 9.38 -19.52
C LEU A 29 9.38 8.98 -19.48
N ASP A 30 10.18 9.62 -18.62
CA ASP A 30 11.59 9.28 -18.43
C ASP A 30 11.78 7.84 -17.95
N ILE A 31 10.95 7.39 -16.99
CA ILE A 31 10.94 6.01 -16.53
C ILE A 31 10.58 5.07 -17.69
N GLN A 32 9.54 5.38 -18.47
CA GLN A 32 9.17 4.58 -19.63
C GLN A 32 10.34 4.46 -20.63
N HIS A 33 11.02 5.55 -20.94
CA HIS A 33 12.18 5.55 -21.82
C HIS A 33 13.36 4.75 -21.24
N LEU A 34 13.59 4.82 -19.94
CA LEU A 34 14.60 4.03 -19.25
C LEU A 34 14.29 2.53 -19.37
N LEU A 35 13.05 2.13 -19.10
CA LEU A 35 12.61 0.74 -19.21
C LEU A 35 12.73 0.22 -20.65
N ASP A 36 12.45 1.05 -21.64
CA ASP A 36 12.62 0.71 -23.06
C ASP A 36 14.08 0.41 -23.41
N LYS A 37 15.01 1.26 -22.94
CA LYS A 37 16.45 1.06 -23.14
C LYS A 37 16.94 -0.21 -22.44
N ILE A 38 16.52 -0.43 -21.19
CA ILE A 38 16.86 -1.65 -20.43
C ILE A 38 16.32 -2.88 -21.16
N PHE A 39 15.08 -2.82 -21.64
CA PHE A 39 14.44 -3.90 -22.38
C PHE A 39 15.26 -4.25 -23.63
N VAL A 40 15.47 -3.30 -24.54
CA VAL A 40 16.20 -3.60 -25.79
C VAL A 40 17.59 -4.18 -25.52
N ARG A 41 18.32 -3.65 -24.52
CA ARG A 41 19.66 -4.14 -24.16
C ARG A 41 19.67 -5.58 -23.65
N ASN A 42 18.67 -5.97 -22.85
CA ASN A 42 18.68 -7.25 -22.13
C ASN A 42 17.84 -8.35 -22.81
N LYS A 43 17.16 -8.02 -23.93
CA LYS A 43 16.24 -8.91 -24.64
C LYS A 43 16.87 -10.23 -25.07
N ASN A 44 18.11 -10.20 -25.56
CA ASN A 44 18.76 -11.39 -26.12
C ASN A 44 19.35 -12.31 -25.03
N GLN A 45 19.65 -11.77 -23.85
CA GLN A 45 20.33 -12.51 -22.77
C GLN A 45 19.34 -13.13 -21.77
N HIS A 46 18.18 -12.49 -21.55
CA HIS A 46 17.33 -12.80 -20.40
C HIS A 46 15.89 -13.17 -20.74
N ARG A 47 15.60 -13.50 -22.01
CA ARG A 47 14.24 -13.78 -22.49
C ARG A 47 13.47 -14.85 -21.68
N ARG A 48 14.19 -15.80 -21.07
CA ARG A 48 13.61 -16.90 -20.27
C ARG A 48 13.53 -16.60 -18.77
N SER A 49 14.15 -15.54 -18.29
CA SER A 49 14.19 -15.21 -16.87
C SER A 49 12.84 -14.69 -16.37
N HIS A 50 12.50 -14.96 -15.10
CA HIS A 50 11.24 -14.50 -14.51
C HIS A 50 11.17 -12.98 -14.41
N TRP A 51 12.25 -12.34 -13.94
CA TRP A 51 12.35 -10.88 -13.84
C TRP A 51 12.16 -10.17 -15.19
N TRP A 52 12.55 -10.82 -16.29
CA TRP A 52 12.38 -10.29 -17.64
C TRP A 52 10.90 -10.22 -18.04
N LYS A 53 10.11 -11.22 -17.64
CA LYS A 53 8.64 -11.18 -17.83
C LYS A 53 8.02 -10.05 -17.01
N GLY A 54 8.48 -9.86 -15.77
CA GLY A 54 8.09 -8.73 -14.92
C GLY A 54 8.42 -7.38 -15.55
N LEU A 55 9.65 -7.19 -16.05
CA LEU A 55 10.05 -5.98 -16.76
C LEU A 55 9.15 -5.70 -17.97
N HIS A 56 8.89 -6.72 -18.78
CA HIS A 56 8.05 -6.59 -19.97
C HIS A 56 6.61 -6.22 -19.62
N ALA A 57 6.04 -6.86 -18.59
CA ALA A 57 4.71 -6.56 -18.10
C ALA A 57 4.63 -5.13 -17.56
N PHE A 58 5.57 -4.74 -16.69
CA PHE A 58 5.65 -3.40 -16.10
C PHE A 58 5.77 -2.31 -17.18
N ARG A 59 6.71 -2.47 -18.12
CA ARG A 59 6.91 -1.54 -19.26
C ARG A 59 5.65 -1.39 -20.10
N LYS A 60 4.95 -2.49 -20.38
CA LYS A 60 3.70 -2.45 -21.15
C LYS A 60 2.59 -1.74 -20.38
N GLN A 61 2.45 -2.03 -19.10
CA GLN A 61 1.44 -1.41 -18.27
C GLN A 61 1.68 0.09 -18.14
N LEU A 62 2.92 0.54 -17.92
CA LEU A 62 3.26 1.95 -17.88
C LEU A 62 2.97 2.66 -19.22
N ALA A 63 3.28 2.03 -20.35
CA ALA A 63 2.92 2.57 -21.67
C ALA A 63 1.39 2.72 -21.86
N LEU A 64 0.61 1.76 -21.38
CA LEU A 64 -0.86 1.83 -21.41
C LEU A 64 -1.39 2.94 -20.50
N LEU A 65 -0.82 3.10 -19.31
CA LEU A 65 -1.16 4.20 -18.40
C LEU A 65 -0.94 5.56 -19.08
N LEU A 66 0.24 5.75 -19.68
CA LEU A 66 0.57 7.00 -20.40
C LEU A 66 -0.38 7.26 -21.57
N THR A 67 -0.81 6.20 -22.26
CA THR A 67 -1.81 6.30 -23.34
C THR A 67 -3.17 6.72 -22.80
N ASP A 68 -3.62 6.11 -21.69
CA ASP A 68 -4.88 6.49 -21.05
C ASP A 68 -4.86 7.92 -20.53
N MET A 69 -3.70 8.42 -20.07
CA MET A 69 -3.53 9.80 -19.62
C MET A 69 -3.74 10.84 -20.74
N GLN A 70 -3.58 10.44 -22.00
CA GLN A 70 -3.74 11.29 -23.19
C GLN A 70 -5.17 11.29 -23.75
N LEU A 71 -6.09 10.52 -23.18
CA LEU A 71 -7.49 10.51 -23.63
C LEU A 71 -8.15 11.87 -23.47
N SER A 72 -8.83 12.33 -24.52
CA SER A 72 -9.48 13.65 -24.56
C SER A 72 -10.74 13.74 -23.70
N LYS A 73 -11.42 12.61 -23.48
CA LYS A 73 -12.66 12.55 -22.68
C LYS A 73 -12.31 12.33 -21.21
N GLU A 74 -12.46 13.37 -20.40
CA GLU A 74 -12.07 13.38 -18.98
C GLU A 74 -12.71 12.26 -18.14
N LYS A 75 -14.03 12.03 -18.29
CA LYS A 75 -14.73 10.94 -17.58
C LYS A 75 -14.25 9.55 -17.98
N GLU A 76 -13.95 9.35 -19.26
CA GLU A 76 -13.44 8.06 -19.76
C GLU A 76 -11.99 7.84 -19.30
N LYS A 77 -11.19 8.91 -19.30
CA LYS A 77 -9.82 8.93 -18.79
C LYS A 77 -9.78 8.52 -17.32
N GLU A 78 -10.56 9.18 -16.47
CA GLU A 78 -10.60 8.90 -15.03
C GLU A 78 -10.98 7.44 -14.75
N ALA A 79 -12.07 6.95 -15.35
CA ALA A 79 -12.53 5.58 -15.16
C ALA A 79 -11.51 4.53 -15.62
N LYS A 80 -10.82 4.75 -16.75
CA LYS A 80 -9.78 3.83 -17.22
C LYS A 80 -8.53 3.85 -16.35
N LEU A 81 -8.09 5.04 -15.92
CA LEU A 81 -6.96 5.18 -15.02
C LEU A 81 -7.24 4.46 -13.69
N GLU A 82 -8.41 4.69 -13.09
CA GLU A 82 -8.80 4.06 -11.83
C GLU A 82 -8.86 2.53 -11.96
N ALA A 83 -9.52 2.01 -13.00
CA ALA A 83 -9.58 0.57 -13.25
C ALA A 83 -8.18 -0.04 -13.43
N ARG A 84 -7.26 0.67 -14.09
CA ARG A 84 -5.87 0.23 -14.27
C ARG A 84 -5.10 0.22 -12.96
N LEU A 85 -5.22 1.28 -12.14
CA LEU A 85 -4.53 1.36 -10.87
C LEU A 85 -5.02 0.29 -9.88
N ARG A 86 -6.32 0.00 -9.85
CA ARG A 86 -6.88 -1.11 -9.07
C ARG A 86 -6.34 -2.47 -9.53
N TYR A 87 -6.25 -2.70 -10.83
CA TYR A 87 -5.63 -3.92 -11.36
C TYR A 87 -4.13 -4.02 -10.99
N TRP A 88 -3.42 -2.90 -10.99
CA TRP A 88 -2.00 -2.90 -10.62
C TRP A 88 -1.79 -3.30 -9.18
N ASP A 89 -2.59 -2.73 -8.29
CA ASP A 89 -2.57 -3.02 -6.87
C ASP A 89 -2.83 -4.50 -6.56
N GLN A 90 -3.92 -5.03 -7.11
CA GLN A 90 -4.37 -6.39 -6.82
C GLN A 90 -3.39 -7.46 -7.33
N ASP A 91 -2.95 -7.35 -8.59
CA ASP A 91 -2.30 -8.49 -9.25
C ASP A 91 -0.82 -8.24 -9.61
N MET A 92 -0.42 -6.99 -9.81
CA MET A 92 0.83 -6.70 -10.54
C MET A 92 1.96 -6.18 -9.65
N ILE A 93 1.69 -5.20 -8.77
CA ILE A 93 2.73 -4.48 -8.02
C ILE A 93 3.52 -5.44 -7.14
N HIS A 94 2.84 -6.30 -6.39
CA HIS A 94 3.49 -7.31 -5.55
C HIS A 94 4.32 -8.29 -6.38
N GLN A 95 3.82 -8.70 -7.54
CA GLN A 95 4.52 -9.63 -8.42
C GLN A 95 5.79 -9.00 -9.01
N TRP A 96 5.72 -7.74 -9.46
CA TRP A 96 6.88 -7.02 -9.97
C TRP A 96 7.91 -6.81 -8.87
N TYR A 97 7.49 -6.36 -7.70
CA TYR A 97 8.37 -6.15 -6.55
C TYR A 97 9.09 -7.44 -6.15
N TYR A 98 8.35 -8.55 -6.02
CA TYR A 98 8.92 -9.86 -5.69
C TYR A 98 9.91 -10.37 -6.74
N GLN A 99 9.61 -10.20 -8.04
CA GLN A 99 10.53 -10.63 -9.11
C GLN A 99 11.80 -9.78 -9.15
N PHE A 100 11.71 -8.50 -8.82
CA PHE A 100 12.85 -7.59 -8.86
C PHE A 100 13.68 -7.68 -7.58
N SER A 101 13.08 -7.93 -6.43
CA SER A 101 13.81 -8.20 -5.17
C SER A 101 14.62 -9.50 -5.26
N GLN A 102 14.08 -10.54 -5.90
CA GLN A 102 14.86 -11.75 -6.22
C GLN A 102 16.06 -11.44 -7.11
N LEU A 103 15.92 -10.56 -8.09
CA LEU A 103 17.04 -10.16 -8.95
C LEU A 103 18.15 -9.46 -8.15
N VAL A 104 17.78 -8.69 -7.12
CA VAL A 104 18.73 -8.12 -6.14
C VAL A 104 19.42 -9.22 -5.34
N ALA A 105 18.65 -10.16 -4.80
CA ALA A 105 19.18 -11.25 -3.97
C ALA A 105 20.16 -12.18 -4.72
N VAL A 106 19.97 -12.36 -6.04
CA VAL A 106 20.83 -13.23 -6.86
C VAL A 106 22.27 -12.70 -6.97
N GLY A 107 22.49 -11.38 -6.93
CA GLY A 107 23.83 -10.76 -6.86
C GLY A 107 24.36 -10.17 -8.18
N PRO A 108 24.70 -10.96 -9.21
CA PRO A 108 25.31 -10.47 -10.46
C PRO A 108 24.54 -9.36 -11.20
N PHE A 109 23.23 -9.26 -10.97
CA PHE A 109 22.36 -8.26 -11.59
C PHE A 109 21.70 -7.34 -10.55
N ALA A 110 22.25 -7.25 -9.34
CA ALA A 110 21.62 -6.54 -8.24
C ALA A 110 21.35 -5.07 -8.54
N MET A 111 22.26 -4.38 -9.23
CA MET A 111 22.06 -2.99 -9.63
C MET A 111 20.86 -2.82 -10.56
N MET A 112 20.64 -3.76 -11.49
CA MET A 112 19.46 -3.74 -12.36
C MET A 112 18.17 -3.94 -11.54
N GLY A 113 18.20 -4.88 -10.60
CA GLY A 113 17.09 -5.10 -9.67
C GLY A 113 16.73 -3.85 -8.87
N LEU A 114 17.73 -3.16 -8.31
CA LEU A 114 17.54 -1.91 -7.57
C LEU A 114 16.93 -0.80 -8.43
N VAL A 115 17.43 -0.62 -9.67
CA VAL A 115 16.88 0.36 -10.62
C VAL A 115 15.41 0.05 -10.93
N MET A 116 15.06 -1.22 -11.11
CA MET A 116 13.69 -1.63 -11.40
C MET A 116 12.77 -1.45 -10.20
N MET A 117 13.20 -1.82 -8.99
CA MET A 117 12.45 -1.57 -7.74
C MET A 117 12.24 -0.07 -7.50
N ALA A 118 13.27 0.75 -7.69
CA ALA A 118 13.16 2.20 -7.57
C ALA A 118 12.18 2.79 -8.61
N SER A 119 12.14 2.23 -9.83
CA SER A 119 11.20 2.65 -10.86
C SER A 119 9.76 2.31 -10.47
N VAL A 120 9.50 1.10 -9.95
CA VAL A 120 8.17 0.71 -9.44
C VAL A 120 7.74 1.63 -8.29
N ALA A 121 8.62 1.86 -7.31
CA ALA A 121 8.32 2.73 -6.17
C ALA A 121 7.98 4.16 -6.62
N ARG A 122 8.75 4.71 -7.55
CA ARG A 122 8.51 6.06 -8.08
C ARG A 122 7.21 6.17 -8.86
N VAL A 123 6.85 5.15 -9.65
CA VAL A 123 5.55 5.08 -10.34
C VAL A 123 4.41 5.00 -9.33
N CYS A 124 4.51 4.14 -8.30
CA CYS A 124 3.49 3.99 -7.26
C CYS A 124 3.26 5.29 -6.47
N ARG A 125 4.35 6.04 -6.21
CA ARG A 125 4.28 7.36 -5.58
C ARG A 125 3.51 8.35 -6.45
N ILE A 126 3.86 8.46 -7.73
CA ILE A 126 3.21 9.40 -8.66
C ILE A 126 1.75 9.01 -8.89
N SER A 127 1.44 7.71 -8.93
CA SER A 127 0.08 7.23 -9.12
C SER A 127 -0.80 7.31 -7.87
N GLY A 128 -0.25 7.76 -6.73
CA GLY A 128 -0.98 7.85 -5.46
C GLY A 128 -1.19 6.51 -4.75
N ILE A 129 -0.68 5.41 -5.28
CA ILE A 129 -0.82 4.08 -4.67
C ILE A 129 -0.07 4.05 -3.33
N THR A 130 1.14 4.60 -3.27
CA THR A 130 1.93 4.65 -2.03
C THR A 130 1.22 5.43 -0.92
N ALA A 131 0.54 6.54 -1.23
CA ALA A 131 -0.20 7.31 -0.24
C ALA A 131 -1.35 6.50 0.36
N VAL A 132 -2.06 5.71 -0.45
CA VAL A 132 -3.12 4.80 0.03
C VAL A 132 -2.54 3.75 0.98
N TYR A 133 -1.38 3.16 0.65
CA TYR A 133 -0.72 2.20 1.54
C TYR A 133 -0.26 2.83 2.86
N GLU A 134 0.29 4.04 2.83
CA GLU A 134 0.68 4.77 4.04
C GLU A 134 -0.53 5.09 4.93
N GLU A 135 -1.67 5.46 4.34
CA GLU A 135 -2.92 5.70 5.05
C GLU A 135 -3.46 4.43 5.71
N ILE A 136 -3.51 3.31 4.96
CA ILE A 136 -3.92 2.00 5.50
C ILE A 136 -3.00 1.60 6.66
N ALA A 137 -1.68 1.67 6.47
CA ALA A 137 -0.72 1.29 7.49
C ALA A 137 -0.81 2.16 8.75
N SER A 138 -1.07 3.46 8.58
CA SER A 138 -1.27 4.38 9.72
C SER A 138 -2.55 4.05 10.48
N ALA A 139 -3.64 3.74 9.78
CA ALA A 139 -4.90 3.35 10.39
C ALA A 139 -4.78 2.00 11.14
N GLU A 140 -4.10 1.02 10.56
CA GLU A 140 -3.83 -0.27 11.21
C GLU A 140 -2.97 -0.10 12.47
N MET A 141 -1.89 0.71 12.39
CA MET A 141 -1.02 0.97 13.55
C MET A 141 -1.78 1.68 14.67
N GLN A 142 -2.63 2.65 14.35
CA GLN A 142 -3.49 3.32 15.33
C GLN A 142 -4.46 2.34 16.00
N GLY A 143 -5.04 1.41 15.23
CA GLY A 143 -5.92 0.36 15.76
C GLY A 143 -5.20 -0.61 16.70
N VAL A 144 -3.94 -0.96 16.41
CA VAL A 144 -3.11 -1.80 17.29
C VAL A 144 -2.77 -1.06 18.59
N LEU A 145 -2.39 0.23 18.50
CA LEU A 145 -2.09 1.05 19.68
C LEU A 145 -3.32 1.21 20.58
N SER A 146 -4.49 1.51 20.02
CA SER A 146 -5.72 1.65 20.81
C SER A 146 -6.13 0.32 21.47
N ALA A 147 -5.98 -0.81 20.76
CA ALA A 147 -6.24 -2.12 21.35
C ALA A 147 -5.26 -2.45 22.49
N SER A 148 -4.00 -2.02 22.37
CA SER A 148 -3.00 -2.16 23.44
C SER A 148 -3.33 -1.29 24.66
N ASP A 149 -3.79 -0.06 24.44
CA ASP A 149 -4.21 0.86 25.52
C ASP A 149 -5.46 0.35 26.25
N GLU A 150 -6.45 -0.19 25.51
CA GLU A 150 -7.63 -0.83 26.11
C GLU A 150 -7.26 -2.05 26.96
N LEU A 151 -6.28 -2.84 26.52
CA LEU A 151 -5.80 -4.01 27.26
C LEU A 151 -5.02 -3.61 28.52
N ALA A 152 -4.19 -2.59 28.43
CA ALA A 152 -3.47 -2.01 29.57
C ALA A 152 -4.44 -1.42 30.60
N LEU A 153 -5.49 -0.72 30.15
CA LEU A 153 -6.54 -0.21 31.02
C LEU A 153 -7.30 -1.36 31.70
N ALA A 154 -7.62 -2.43 30.97
CA ALA A 154 -8.28 -3.60 31.54
C ALA A 154 -7.40 -4.29 32.62
N GLU A 155 -6.08 -4.34 32.43
CA GLU A 155 -5.14 -4.86 33.42
C GLU A 155 -5.06 -3.96 34.67
N GLU A 156 -5.03 -2.64 34.49
CA GLU A 156 -5.05 -1.66 35.59
C GLU A 156 -6.34 -1.76 36.43
N PHE A 157 -7.50 -1.85 35.78
CA PHE A 157 -8.79 -2.01 36.49
C PHE A 157 -8.95 -3.40 37.13
N ALA A 158 -8.38 -4.45 36.54
CA ALA A 158 -8.33 -5.77 37.20
C ALA A 158 -7.51 -5.71 38.51
N GLY A 159 -6.41 -4.97 38.53
CA GLY A 159 -5.62 -4.75 39.75
C GLY A 159 -6.35 -3.95 40.84
N VAL A 160 -7.33 -3.11 40.48
CA VAL A 160 -8.18 -2.38 41.45
C VAL A 160 -9.27 -3.28 42.03
N LEU A 161 -9.80 -4.24 41.25
CA LEU A 161 -10.84 -5.18 41.70
C LEU A 161 -10.29 -6.32 42.56
N ASP A 162 -9.01 -6.66 42.43
CA ASP A 162 -8.31 -7.65 43.28
C ASP A 162 -7.78 -7.03 44.59
N GLY A 163 -7.95 -5.73 44.78
CA GLY A 163 -7.86 -5.14 46.12
C GLY A 163 -9.03 -5.68 46.93
N GLU A 164 -8.75 -6.50 47.95
CA GLU A 164 -9.71 -6.94 48.96
C GLU A 164 -10.35 -5.69 49.63
N GLU A 165 -11.34 -5.07 48.99
CA GLU A 165 -12.30 -4.23 49.68
C GLU A 165 -13.14 -5.18 50.52
N GLU A 166 -12.68 -5.36 51.76
CA GLU A 166 -13.47 -5.88 52.86
C GLU A 166 -14.72 -4.99 52.95
N TRP A 167 -15.79 -5.41 52.27
CA TRP A 167 -17.09 -4.76 52.35
C TRP A 167 -17.51 -4.81 53.81
N ASP A 168 -17.44 -3.68 54.51
CA ASP A 168 -17.86 -3.54 55.89
C ASP A 168 -19.37 -3.85 55.97
N GLU A 169 -19.68 -5.12 56.25
CA GLU A 169 -21.04 -5.61 56.43
C GLU A 169 -21.61 -4.91 57.67
N GLY A 170 -22.35 -3.82 57.41
CA GLY A 170 -22.93 -2.98 58.45
C GLY A 170 -23.67 -3.77 59.52
N ILE A 171 -23.36 -3.45 60.78
CA ILE A 171 -23.91 -4.13 61.96
C ILE A 171 -25.42 -3.83 62.08
N VAL A 172 -26.22 -4.89 62.18
CA VAL A 172 -27.68 -4.79 62.40
C VAL A 172 -27.95 -4.24 63.80
N VAL A 173 -28.49 -3.02 63.88
CA VAL A 173 -28.99 -2.44 65.14
C VAL A 173 -30.43 -2.88 65.35
N GLU A 174 -30.65 -3.81 66.29
CA GLU A 174 -32.00 -4.15 66.73
C GLU A 174 -32.64 -2.97 67.47
N ARG A 175 -33.90 -2.66 67.15
CA ARG A 175 -34.68 -1.66 67.89
C ARG A 175 -35.11 -2.26 69.21
N VAL A 176 -34.70 -1.61 70.30
CA VAL A 176 -35.19 -1.90 71.65
C VAL A 176 -36.59 -1.29 71.79
N GLU A 177 -37.58 -2.11 72.15
CA GLU A 177 -38.95 -1.70 72.51
C GLU A 177 -39.00 -0.96 73.85
#